data_AF-A0A6P0TZV3-F1
#
_entry.id   AF-A0A6P0TZV3-F1
#
_cell.length_a   1.000
_cell.length_b   1.000
_cell.length_c   1.000
_cell.angle_alpha   90.00
_cell.angle_beta   90.00
_cell.angle_gamma   90.00
#
_symmetry.space_group_name_H-M   'P 1'
#
loop_
_entity.id
_entity.type
_entity.pdbx_description
1 polymer ?
#
loop_
_entity_poly.entity_id
_entity_poly.type
_entity_poly.pdbx_seq_one_letter_code
_entity_poly.pdbx_strand_id
1 'polypeptide(L)' 'MVNYNESGDLKQQVEEFKNYTGHYPESVHADKIYRSRENRKFCKERGIRMSGPPVR' A
#
# COMPACT_ATOMS: atom_id res chain seq x y z
N MET A 1 4.76 16.74 15.01
CA MET A 1 5.94 15.92 14.65
C MET A 1 5.41 14.57 14.15
N VAL A 2 4.98 14.49 12.88
CA VAL A 2 4.44 13.23 12.34
C VAL A 2 5.61 12.53 11.66
N ASN A 3 6.05 11.43 12.25
CA ASN A 3 7.10 10.58 11.72
C ASN A 3 6.57 9.94 10.43
N TYR A 4 6.92 10.51 9.27
CA TYR A 4 6.67 9.92 7.95
C TYR A 4 7.60 8.72 7.79
N ASN A 5 7.28 7.64 8.48
CA ASN A 5 7.86 6.34 8.18
C ASN A 5 7.18 5.87 6.89
N GLU A 6 7.78 6.19 5.74
CA GLU A 6 7.30 5.87 4.38
C GLU A 6 6.89 4.39 4.20
N SER A 7 7.29 3.48 5.10
CA SER A 7 6.78 2.09 5.07
C SER A 7 5.37 1.92 5.67
N GLY A 8 4.96 2.75 6.62
CA GLY A 8 3.66 2.70 7.31
C GLY A 8 2.53 3.44 6.58
N ASP A 9 2.87 4.41 5.74
CA ASP A 9 1.91 5.23 4.98
C ASP A 9 0.98 4.34 4.13
N LEU A 10 1.55 3.37 3.40
CA LEU A 10 0.76 2.51 2.51
C LEU A 10 -0.26 1.64 3.28
N LYS A 11 0.11 1.10 4.45
CA LYS A 11 -0.81 0.29 5.24
C LYS A 11 -1.96 1.15 5.78
N GLN A 12 -1.64 2.35 6.27
CA GLN A 12 -2.61 3.30 6.79
C GLN A 12 -3.58 3.76 5.69
N GLN A 13 -3.06 4.18 4.54
CA GLN A 13 -3.86 4.59 3.37
C GLN A 13 -4.84 3.50 2.92
N VAL A 14 -4.38 2.24 2.90
CA VAL A 14 -5.22 1.08 2.53
C VAL A 14 -6.33 0.82 3.57
N GLU A 15 -6.00 0.94 4.86
CA GLU A 15 -6.98 0.78 5.94
C GLU A 15 -8.00 1.92 5.95
N GLU A 16 -7.56 3.16 5.72
CA GLU A 16 -8.44 4.31 5.54
C GLU A 16 -9.36 4.11 4.34
N PHE A 17 -8.83 3.72 3.18
CA PHE A 17 -9.64 3.41 2.00
C PHE A 17 -10.72 2.38 2.31
N LYS A 18 -10.37 1.31 3.04
CA LYS A 18 -11.34 0.32 3.49
C LYS A 18 -12.37 0.91 4.46
N ASN A 19 -11.97 1.78 5.36
CA ASN A 19 -12.90 2.45 6.27
C ASN A 19 -13.89 3.35 5.51
N TYR A 20 -13.44 4.03 4.46
CA TYR A 20 -14.26 4.88 3.62
C TYR A 20 -15.17 4.10 2.65
N THR A 21 -14.69 2.99 2.09
CA THR A 21 -15.39 2.26 1.01
C THR A 21 -16.01 0.93 1.46
N GLY A 22 -15.65 0.45 2.66
CA GLY A 22 -16.02 -0.88 3.17
C GLY A 22 -15.15 -2.03 2.65
N HIS A 23 -14.28 -1.80 1.66
CA HIS A 23 -13.52 -2.86 0.98
C HIS A 23 -12.05 -2.49 0.77
N TYR A 24 -11.18 -3.51 0.69
CA TYR A 24 -9.79 -3.27 0.29
C TYR A 24 -9.71 -2.90 -1.19
N PRO A 25 -8.79 -2.00 -1.60
CA PRO A 25 -8.62 -1.66 -3.00
C PRO A 25 -8.11 -2.86 -3.78
N GLU A 26 -8.61 -3.07 -4.99
CA GLU A 26 -8.16 -4.16 -5.87
C GLU A 26 -6.69 -4.00 -6.28
N SER A 27 -6.24 -2.74 -6.46
CA SER A 27 -4.85 -2.42 -6.74
C SER A 27 -4.41 -1.12 -6.09
N VAL A 28 -3.12 -1.04 -5.73
CA VAL A 28 -2.50 0.16 -5.17
C VAL A 28 -1.34 0.58 -6.05
N HIS A 29 -1.36 1.84 -6.47
CA HIS A 29 -0.26 2.46 -7.20
C HIS A 29 0.76 2.99 -6.20
N ALA A 30 1.88 2.27 -6.06
CA ALA A 30 2.91 2.62 -5.09
C ALA A 30 4.27 2.80 -5.78
N ASP A 31 4.95 3.90 -5.48
CA ASP A 31 6.30 4.18 -5.94
C ASP A 31 7.35 3.19 -5.39
N LYS A 32 8.56 3.21 -5.96
CA LYS A 32 9.68 2.31 -5.57
C LYS A 32 9.93 2.30 -4.06
N ILE A 33 9.75 3.43 -3.38
CA ILE A 33 9.93 3.62 -1.93
C ILE A 33 8.99 2.74 -1.08
N TYR A 34 7.82 2.39 -1.61
CA TYR A 34 6.82 1.58 -0.91
C TYR A 34 6.96 0.07 -1.15
N ARG A 35 7.89 -0.37 -2.00
CA ARG A 35 8.11 -1.79 -2.35
C ARG A 35 8.88 -2.59 -1.28
N SER A 36 8.74 -2.20 -0.02
CA SER A 36 9.27 -2.93 1.13
C SER A 36 8.65 -4.33 1.22
N ARG A 37 9.42 -5.30 1.74
CA ARG A 37 8.97 -6.71 1.87
C ARG A 37 7.66 -6.82 2.66
N GLU A 38 7.52 -6.00 3.70
CA GLU A 38 6.31 -5.93 4.51
C GLU A 38 5.08 -5.49 3.72
N ASN A 39 5.21 -4.45 2.90
CA ASN A 39 4.10 -3.91 2.10
C ASN A 39 3.66 -4.91 1.02
N ARG A 40 4.62 -5.60 0.40
CA ARG A 40 4.30 -6.69 -0.53
C ARG A 40 3.55 -7.83 0.16
N LYS A 41 3.98 -8.23 1.36
CA LYS A 41 3.31 -9.29 2.13
C LYS A 41 1.89 -8.85 2.51
N PHE A 42 1.76 -7.65 3.05
CA PHE A 42 0.48 -7.04 3.43
C PHE A 42 -0.52 -7.00 2.27
N CYS A 43 -0.08 -6.52 1.10
CA CYS A 43 -0.92 -6.48 -0.10
C CYS A 43 -1.25 -7.89 -0.59
N LYS A 44 -0.28 -8.81 -0.64
CA LYS A 44 -0.51 -10.19 -1.09
C LYS A 44 -1.48 -10.96 -0.20
N GLU A 45 -1.40 -10.80 1.12
CA GLU A 45 -2.31 -11.44 2.08
C GLU A 45 -3.75 -10.93 1.95
N ARG A 46 -3.93 -9.69 1.47
CA ARG A 46 -5.24 -9.04 1.28
C ARG A 46 -5.74 -9.09 -0.17
N GLY A 47 -5.01 -9.74 -1.07
CA GLY A 47 -5.37 -9.80 -2.50
C GLY A 47 -5.19 -8.48 -3.27
N ILE A 48 -4.46 -7.52 -2.70
CA ILE A 48 -4.23 -6.21 -3.29
C ILE A 48 -3.10 -6.29 -4.31
N ARG A 49 -3.36 -5.89 -5.56
CA ARG A 49 -2.36 -5.85 -6.61
C ARG A 49 -1.53 -4.56 -6.52
N MET A 50 -0.24 -4.68 -6.20
CA MET A 50 0.66 -3.53 -6.25
C MET A 50 1.09 -3.27 -7.70
N SER A 51 0.61 -2.18 -8.29
CA SER A 51 1.00 -1.71 -9.62
C SER A 51 1.99 -0.57 -9.48
N GLY A 52 3.26 -0.78 -9.83
CA GLY A 52 4.24 0.31 -9.89
C GLY A 52 4.53 0.66 -11.35
N PRO A 53 4.92 1.92 -11.66
CA PRO A 53 5.49 2.20 -12.97
C PRO A 53 6.62 1.19 -13.24
N PRO A 54 6.68 0.61 -14.46
CA PRO A 54 7.78 -0.27 -14.82
C PRO A 54 9.06 0.50 -14.55
N VAL A 55 10.01 -0.18 -13.91
CA VAL A 55 11.33 0.40 -13.68
C VAL A 55 11.95 0.56 -15.06
N ARG A 56 11.89 1.78 -15.61
CA ARG A 56 12.73 2.14 -16.75
C ARG A 56 14.15 2.40 -16.26
#